data_AF-A0A3A8KAW2-F1
#
_entry.id   AF-A0A3A8KAW2-F1
#
_cell.length_a   1.000
_cell.length_b   1.000
_cell.length_c   1.000
_cell.angle_alpha   90.00
_cell.angle_beta   90.00
_cell.angle_gamma   90.00
#
_symmetry.space_group_name_H-M   'P 1'
#
loop_
_entity.id
_entity.type
_entity.pdbx_description
1 polymer ?
#
loop_
_entity_poly.entity_id
_entity_poly.type
_entity_poly.pdbx_seq_one_letter_code
_entity_poly.pdbx_strand_id
1 'polypeptide(L)'
;MARLLFAAPVLSVIACEGEEEGGCIPYDAREERYDTRDKLPDGGAPTSTDCMLVCQRLGAHRCVASPAPTAPPDGGEPYPPHTACYFTVAAGCASDGRRPEGLQATRAEARCALGTHFARMAWLEAASVPAFLRLAEELKAHGAPRELIRAARRSAGEEVRHTRAAAALARRHGATVPAVEVAPFTSRSLEALLLENAQEGCVGETYGAMVAGWQARTARDEQVREALSQIAEDELRHAELSWAVEAWATERLTPEARQRVRDARLAAFQELEPRVASEEPEAVLVEQAGLPSRDAALHLLRGLQVLLA
;
A
#
# COMPACT_ATOMS: atom_id res chain seq x y z
N MET A 1 -15.37 -59.74 -18.93
CA MET A 1 -14.17 -58.87 -19.05
C MET A 1 -14.55 -57.50 -18.51
N ALA A 2 -14.05 -57.19 -17.31
CA ALA A 2 -14.53 -56.12 -16.45
C ALA A 2 -13.95 -54.75 -16.83
N ARG A 3 -14.79 -53.73 -16.65
CA ARG A 3 -14.52 -52.29 -16.82
C ARG A 3 -13.42 -51.84 -15.85
N LEU A 4 -12.33 -51.27 -16.37
CA LEU A 4 -11.36 -50.50 -15.60
C LEU A 4 -11.91 -49.08 -15.42
N LEU A 5 -12.33 -48.77 -14.19
CA LEU A 5 -12.64 -47.41 -13.74
C LEU A 5 -11.35 -46.73 -13.26
N PHE A 6 -11.19 -45.49 -13.69
CA PHE A 6 -10.16 -44.55 -13.26
C PHE A 6 -10.14 -44.41 -11.72
N ALA A 7 -8.97 -44.58 -11.12
CA ALA A 7 -8.67 -44.05 -9.79
C ALA A 7 -7.74 -42.85 -9.96
N ALA A 8 -8.33 -41.68 -10.26
CA ALA A 8 -7.67 -40.40 -10.00
C ALA A 8 -7.90 -40.08 -8.51
N PRO A 9 -6.86 -39.72 -7.73
CA PRO A 9 -7.07 -39.33 -6.35
C PRO A 9 -7.80 -37.98 -6.35
N VAL A 10 -9.07 -38.05 -5.96
CA VAL A 10 -9.92 -36.90 -5.67
C VAL A 10 -9.59 -36.44 -4.24
N LEU A 11 -9.14 -35.19 -4.11
CA LEU A 11 -9.21 -34.31 -2.94
C LEU A 11 -8.48 -34.75 -1.66
N SER A 12 -7.36 -34.07 -1.38
CA SER A 12 -7.21 -33.44 -0.05
C SER A 12 -7.49 -31.95 -0.21
N VAL A 13 -8.74 -31.57 0.02
CA VAL A 13 -9.06 -30.21 0.45
C VAL A 13 -8.51 -30.14 1.87
N ILE A 14 -7.29 -29.63 2.05
CA ILE A 14 -6.83 -29.30 3.39
C ILE A 14 -7.57 -28.02 3.79
N ALA A 15 -8.83 -28.19 4.21
CA ALA A 15 -9.43 -27.32 5.19
C ALA A 15 -8.53 -27.40 6.42
N CYS A 16 -8.10 -26.24 6.92
CA CYS A 16 -7.02 -26.09 7.89
C CYS A 16 -7.17 -27.07 9.07
N GLU A 17 -6.38 -28.16 9.06
CA GLU A 17 -6.28 -29.11 10.16
C GLU A 17 -5.10 -28.70 11.04
N GLY A 18 -5.40 -28.13 12.21
CA GLY A 18 -4.57 -28.27 13.40
C GLY A 18 -3.30 -27.41 13.51
N GLU A 19 -3.28 -26.17 13.01
CA GLU A 19 -2.24 -25.20 13.41
C GLU A 19 -2.74 -24.38 14.62
N GLU A 20 -1.98 -24.45 15.72
CA GLU A 20 -2.21 -23.67 16.94
C GLU A 20 -2.11 -22.16 16.66
N GLU A 21 -3.06 -21.40 17.23
CA GLU A 21 -3.17 -19.94 17.28
C GLU A 21 -2.48 -19.14 16.16
N GLY A 22 -3.28 -18.65 15.21
CA GLY A 22 -2.89 -17.71 14.15
C GLY A 22 -2.01 -16.57 14.67
N GLY A 23 -0.71 -16.73 14.47
CA GLY A 23 0.31 -15.73 14.75
C GLY A 23 0.24 -14.61 13.71
N CYS A 24 0.22 -13.38 14.20
CA CYS A 24 0.70 -12.25 13.42
C CYS A 24 2.22 -12.42 13.32
N ILE A 25 2.82 -12.24 12.14
CA ILE A 25 4.22 -11.86 12.05
C ILE A 25 4.25 -10.34 12.24
N PRO A 26 4.71 -9.82 13.40
CA PRO A 26 4.86 -8.40 13.61
C PRO A 26 6.09 -7.91 12.84
N TYR A 27 5.95 -6.86 12.03
CA TYR A 27 7.04 -5.87 12.01
C TYR A 27 6.92 -5.02 13.25
N ASP A 28 8.06 -4.58 13.73
CA ASP A 28 8.12 -3.55 14.74
C ASP A 28 7.41 -2.29 14.24
N ALA A 29 6.64 -1.69 15.14
CA ALA A 29 6.18 -0.32 15.06
C ALA A 29 7.23 0.59 14.40
N ARG A 30 6.89 1.21 13.26
CA ARG A 30 7.79 2.21 12.65
C ARG A 30 7.39 3.62 13.04
N GLU A 31 8.39 4.46 13.24
CA GLU A 31 8.21 5.85 13.61
C GLU A 31 8.09 6.70 12.33
N GLU A 32 6.88 7.17 12.00
CA GLU A 32 6.61 8.10 10.89
C GLU A 32 6.67 9.55 11.37
N ARG A 33 6.96 10.50 10.45
CA ARG A 33 7.06 11.93 10.76
C ARG A 33 6.04 12.78 9.99
N TYR A 34 5.32 13.65 10.69
CA TYR A 34 4.46 14.69 10.12
C TYR A 34 4.88 16.07 10.63
N ASP A 35 5.11 17.02 9.72
CA ASP A 35 5.46 18.39 10.08
C ASP A 35 4.20 19.28 10.15
N THR A 36 3.87 19.79 11.33
CA THR A 36 2.75 20.72 11.56
C THR A 36 3.24 22.13 11.90
N ARG A 37 2.40 23.13 11.60
CA ARG A 37 2.60 24.55 11.95
C ARG A 37 1.57 25.06 12.96
N ASP A 38 0.84 24.15 13.58
CA ASP A 38 -0.15 24.48 14.59
C ASP A 38 0.49 25.16 15.79
N LYS A 39 -0.27 26.07 16.39
CA LYS A 39 0.14 26.87 17.55
C LYS A 39 -0.37 26.25 18.84
N LEU A 40 0.29 26.61 19.94
CA LEU A 40 -0.21 26.35 21.28
C LEU A 40 -1.56 27.06 21.52
N PRO A 41 -2.36 26.63 22.52
CA PRO A 41 -3.66 27.23 22.82
C PRO A 41 -3.61 28.74 23.12
N ASP A 42 -2.47 29.24 23.58
CA ASP A 42 -2.21 30.66 23.84
C ASP A 42 -1.77 31.44 22.59
N GLY A 43 -1.67 30.77 21.43
CA GLY A 43 -1.23 31.35 20.17
C GLY A 43 0.29 31.44 20.00
N GLY A 44 1.08 30.86 20.91
CA GLY A 44 2.53 30.76 20.84
C GLY A 44 3.03 29.67 19.86
N ALA A 45 4.28 29.79 19.42
CA ALA A 45 4.96 28.74 18.66
C ALA A 45 5.43 27.62 19.60
N PRO A 46 5.24 26.35 19.26
CA PRO A 46 5.71 25.27 20.13
C PRO A 46 7.23 25.22 20.24
N THR A 47 7.72 24.87 21.42
CA THR A 47 9.12 24.64 21.78
C THR A 47 9.38 23.15 21.98
N SER A 48 10.64 22.77 22.15
CA SER A 48 10.99 21.37 22.47
C SER A 48 10.41 20.88 23.79
N THR A 49 9.95 21.79 24.66
CA THR A 49 9.39 21.46 25.98
C THR A 49 7.87 21.28 25.94
N ASP A 50 7.18 21.88 24.97
CA ASP A 50 5.72 21.92 24.91
C ASP A 50 5.12 21.42 23.57
N CYS A 51 5.97 20.99 22.61
CA CYS A 51 5.53 20.53 21.29
C CYS A 51 4.55 19.37 21.31
N MET A 52 4.54 18.57 22.39
CA MET A 52 3.58 17.49 22.57
C MET A 52 2.15 18.00 22.72
N LEU A 53 1.91 19.24 23.18
CA LEU A 53 0.55 19.80 23.25
C LEU A 53 -0.09 19.95 21.87
N VAL A 54 0.73 20.09 20.83
CA VAL A 54 0.31 20.07 19.44
C VAL A 54 0.26 18.64 18.90
N CYS A 55 1.35 17.88 19.04
CA CYS A 55 1.47 16.55 18.45
C CYS A 55 0.54 15.50 19.09
N GLN A 56 0.21 15.63 20.37
CA GLN A 56 -0.68 14.69 21.06
C GLN A 56 -2.11 14.73 20.52
N ARG A 57 -2.57 15.89 20.03
CA ARG A 57 -3.87 16.02 19.35
C ARG A 57 -3.92 15.23 18.04
N LEU A 58 -2.75 14.99 17.45
CA LEU A 58 -2.58 14.21 16.23
C LEU A 58 -2.32 12.72 16.54
N GLY A 59 -2.17 12.34 17.81
CA GLY A 59 -1.85 10.96 18.21
C GLY A 59 -0.37 10.59 18.11
N ALA A 60 0.54 11.57 18.03
CA ALA A 60 1.99 11.32 18.01
C ALA A 60 2.53 10.96 19.41
N HIS A 61 3.55 10.12 19.47
CA HIS A 61 4.23 9.73 20.72
C HIS A 61 5.50 10.54 21.00
N ARG A 62 6.04 11.23 19.99
CA ARG A 62 7.26 12.04 20.09
C ARG A 62 7.14 13.30 19.25
N CYS A 63 7.86 14.36 19.62
CA CYS A 63 7.92 15.60 18.84
C CYS A 63 9.31 16.24 18.85
N VAL A 64 9.60 17.04 17.83
CA VAL A 64 10.75 17.94 17.75
C VAL A 64 10.28 19.27 17.20
N ALA A 65 10.31 20.32 18.02
CA ALA A 65 10.10 21.69 17.54
C ALA A 65 11.38 22.23 16.91
N SER A 66 11.25 22.84 15.73
CA SER A 66 12.34 23.63 15.14
C SER A 66 12.40 25.00 15.83
N PRO A 67 13.51 25.36 16.50
CA PRO A 67 13.59 26.62 17.21
C PRO A 67 13.87 27.77 16.24
N ALA A 68 12.85 28.61 16.02
CA ALA A 68 12.94 29.91 15.35
C ALA A 68 13.54 29.87 13.92
N PRO A 69 13.49 30.98 13.16
CA PRO A 69 13.77 30.90 11.73
C PRO A 69 15.24 30.51 11.46
N THR A 70 15.45 29.37 10.84
CA THR A 70 16.77 28.99 10.32
C THR A 70 17.04 29.87 9.11
N ALA A 71 17.94 30.85 9.26
CA ALA A 71 18.50 31.54 8.11
C ALA A 71 19.34 30.51 7.33
N PRO A 72 18.96 30.18 6.07
CA PRO A 72 19.75 29.26 5.28
C PRO A 72 21.13 29.89 4.97
N PRO A 73 22.21 29.09 4.82
CA PRO A 73 23.57 29.60 4.61
C PRO A 73 23.74 30.49 3.36
N ASP A 74 22.77 30.46 2.45
CA ASP A 74 22.72 31.20 1.19
C ASP A 74 22.00 32.56 1.29
N GLY A 75 21.49 32.93 2.48
CA GLY A 75 20.81 34.20 2.69
C GLY A 75 19.37 34.26 2.16
N GLY A 76 18.75 33.12 1.89
CA GLY A 76 17.33 33.01 1.53
C GLY A 76 16.36 33.37 2.67
N GLU A 77 15.06 33.45 2.34
CA GLU A 77 14.00 33.72 3.31
C GLU A 77 13.99 32.67 4.43
N PRO A 78 13.89 33.07 5.71
CA PRO A 78 13.95 32.13 6.81
C PRO A 78 12.78 31.15 6.80
N TYR A 79 13.04 29.87 7.10
CA TYR A 79 11.96 28.88 7.22
C TYR A 79 11.07 29.20 8.44
N PRO A 80 9.74 29.25 8.30
CA PRO A 80 8.86 29.45 9.43
C PRO A 80 8.96 28.24 10.37
N PRO A 81 8.89 28.46 11.71
CA PRO A 81 9.01 27.37 12.67
C PRO A 81 7.92 26.32 12.44
N HIS A 82 8.31 25.05 12.51
CA HIS A 82 7.43 23.90 12.42
C HIS A 82 7.73 22.91 13.55
N THR A 83 6.75 22.07 13.83
CA THR A 83 6.87 20.97 14.78
C THR A 83 6.81 19.66 14.02
N ALA A 84 7.86 18.86 14.10
CA ALA A 84 7.88 17.48 13.63
C ALA A 84 7.22 16.59 14.69
N CYS A 85 6.09 15.97 14.36
CA CYS A 85 5.39 15.00 15.17
C CYS A 85 5.73 13.58 14.69
N TYR A 86 5.99 12.68 15.63
CA TYR A 86 6.41 11.30 15.35
C TYR A 86 5.38 10.30 15.86
N PHE A 87 4.97 9.38 14.99
CA PHE A 87 3.87 8.45 15.24
C PHE A 87 4.36 7.02 15.12
N THR A 88 3.82 6.14 15.95
CA THR A 88 3.98 4.70 15.77
C THR A 88 2.90 4.30 14.79
N VAL A 89 3.30 4.01 13.56
CA VAL A 89 2.39 3.41 12.60
C VAL A 89 2.39 1.91 12.83
N ALA A 90 1.19 1.37 13.02
CA ALA A 90 0.97 -0.05 13.18
C ALA A 90 1.53 -0.80 11.97
N ALA A 91 2.11 -1.97 12.23
CA ALA A 91 2.71 -2.85 11.24
C ALA A 91 1.82 -2.97 9.99
N GLY A 92 2.36 -2.54 8.85
CA GLY A 92 1.74 -2.71 7.55
C GLY A 92 2.23 -3.99 6.89
N CYS A 93 1.28 -4.81 6.49
CA CYS A 93 1.46 -5.92 5.56
C CYS A 93 2.20 -5.54 4.25
N ALA A 94 3.13 -6.33 3.70
CA ALA A 94 3.58 -6.18 2.31
C ALA A 94 2.69 -6.97 1.30
N SER A 95 2.38 -6.31 0.18
CA SER A 95 1.57 -6.66 -1.03
C SER A 95 0.07 -6.33 -1.07
N ASP A 96 -0.24 -5.70 -2.23
CA ASP A 96 -1.44 -5.49 -3.05
C ASP A 96 -2.41 -4.34 -2.72
N GLY A 97 -2.50 -3.36 -3.64
CA GLY A 97 -3.48 -2.27 -3.69
C GLY A 97 -3.02 -0.86 -3.23
N ARG A 98 -3.42 0.21 -3.96
CA ARG A 98 -3.23 1.61 -3.54
C ARG A 98 -3.94 1.92 -2.22
N ARG A 99 -3.16 2.25 -1.18
CA ARG A 99 -3.72 2.61 0.13
C ARG A 99 -4.13 4.09 0.18
N PRO A 100 -5.34 4.42 0.68
CA PRO A 100 -5.72 5.81 0.90
C PRO A 100 -5.08 6.34 2.18
N GLU A 101 -4.68 7.62 2.17
CA GLU A 101 -4.41 8.37 3.40
C GLU A 101 -5.58 8.22 4.39
N GLY A 102 -5.27 7.89 5.65
CA GLY A 102 -6.27 7.71 6.70
C GLY A 102 -6.89 6.30 6.78
N LEU A 103 -6.34 5.32 6.06
CA LEU A 103 -6.68 3.90 6.26
C LEU A 103 -6.33 3.47 7.69
N GLN A 104 -7.32 2.95 8.43
CA GLN A 104 -7.10 2.49 9.80
C GLN A 104 -6.62 1.05 9.81
N ALA A 105 -5.52 0.78 10.53
CA ALA A 105 -4.99 -0.56 10.66
C ALA A 105 -6.01 -1.51 11.30
N THR A 106 -6.14 -2.71 10.73
CA THR A 106 -7.01 -3.75 11.27
C THR A 106 -6.31 -5.10 11.25
N ARG A 107 -6.80 -6.04 12.07
CA ARG A 107 -6.30 -7.42 12.13
C ARG A 107 -7.32 -8.35 11.45
N ALA A 108 -6.86 -9.15 10.50
CA ALA A 108 -7.63 -10.27 9.99
C ALA A 108 -7.47 -11.47 10.93
N GLU A 109 -8.58 -12.09 11.33
CA GLU A 109 -8.57 -13.34 12.08
C GLU A 109 -8.71 -14.52 11.12
N ALA A 110 -7.73 -15.42 11.14
CA ALA A 110 -7.79 -16.68 10.41
C ALA A 110 -7.05 -17.79 11.18
N ARG A 111 -7.41 -19.03 10.86
CA ARG A 111 -6.87 -20.24 11.51
C ARG A 111 -5.61 -20.80 10.85
N CYS A 112 -5.16 -20.18 9.76
CA CYS A 112 -4.04 -20.66 8.93
C CYS A 112 -3.51 -19.54 8.02
N ALA A 113 -2.25 -19.66 7.62
CA ALA A 113 -1.52 -18.65 6.85
C ALA A 113 -2.23 -18.22 5.55
N LEU A 114 -2.79 -19.18 4.79
CA LEU A 114 -3.53 -18.90 3.55
C LEU A 114 -4.78 -18.05 3.81
N GLY A 115 -5.53 -18.36 4.87
CA GLY A 115 -6.69 -17.58 5.26
C GLY A 115 -6.31 -16.15 5.63
N THR A 116 -5.25 -15.98 6.43
CA THR A 116 -4.72 -14.67 6.81
C THR A 116 -4.28 -13.87 5.58
N HIS A 117 -3.54 -14.50 4.67
CA HIS A 117 -3.03 -13.86 3.46
C HIS A 117 -4.17 -13.35 2.56
N PHE A 118 -5.14 -14.19 2.21
CA PHE A 118 -6.22 -13.78 1.33
C PHE A 118 -7.21 -12.83 1.99
N ALA A 119 -7.44 -12.94 3.30
CA ALA A 119 -8.26 -11.97 4.02
C ALA A 119 -7.62 -10.59 4.01
N ARG A 120 -6.29 -10.55 4.14
CA ARG A 120 -5.52 -9.32 4.07
C ARG A 120 -5.50 -8.72 2.66
N MET A 121 -5.26 -9.53 1.63
CA MET A 121 -5.38 -9.10 0.22
C MET A 121 -6.76 -8.46 0.02
N ALA A 122 -7.85 -9.16 0.37
CA ALA A 122 -9.21 -8.65 0.21
C ALA A 122 -9.46 -7.32 0.95
N TRP A 123 -8.86 -7.14 2.12
CA TRP A 123 -8.97 -5.89 2.87
C TRP A 123 -8.24 -4.73 2.18
N LEU A 124 -7.07 -4.99 1.62
CA LEU A 124 -6.32 -3.96 0.89
C LEU A 124 -6.99 -3.60 -0.44
N GLU A 125 -7.47 -4.57 -1.23
CA GLU A 125 -8.24 -4.27 -2.44
C GLU A 125 -9.50 -3.44 -2.11
N ALA A 126 -10.15 -3.75 -0.99
CA ALA A 126 -11.30 -2.99 -0.53
C ALA A 126 -10.92 -1.55 -0.14
N ALA A 127 -9.70 -1.34 0.36
CA ALA A 127 -9.15 -0.02 0.68
C ALA A 127 -8.74 0.76 -0.57
N SER A 128 -8.34 0.08 -1.65
CA SER A 128 -8.04 0.71 -2.94
C SER A 128 -9.26 1.35 -3.60
N VAL A 129 -10.47 0.82 -3.35
CA VAL A 129 -11.72 1.39 -3.87
C VAL A 129 -11.88 2.89 -3.52
N PRO A 130 -11.92 3.30 -2.23
CA PRO A 130 -11.99 4.72 -1.89
C PRO A 130 -10.74 5.51 -2.31
N ALA A 131 -9.56 4.87 -2.39
CA ALA A 131 -8.34 5.54 -2.86
C ALA A 131 -8.47 5.99 -4.33
N PHE A 132 -8.93 5.10 -5.22
CA PHE A 132 -9.16 5.43 -6.62
C PHE A 132 -10.33 6.40 -6.83
N LEU A 133 -11.40 6.30 -6.03
CA LEU A 133 -12.50 7.27 -6.06
C LEU A 133 -12.04 8.67 -5.66
N ARG A 134 -11.22 8.77 -4.60
CA ARG A 134 -10.58 10.03 -4.22
C ARG A 134 -9.68 10.56 -5.33
N LEU A 135 -8.82 9.71 -5.89
CA LEU A 135 -7.94 10.08 -7.00
C LEU A 135 -8.76 10.65 -8.17
N ALA A 136 -9.88 10.03 -8.54
CA ALA A 136 -10.75 10.51 -9.61
C ALA A 136 -11.31 11.92 -9.33
N GLU A 137 -11.77 12.18 -8.10
CA GLU A 137 -12.30 13.50 -7.73
C GLU A 137 -11.20 14.57 -7.62
N GLU A 138 -10.02 14.23 -7.09
CA GLU A 138 -8.89 15.16 -7.05
C GLU A 138 -8.36 15.47 -8.45
N LEU A 139 -8.23 14.47 -9.34
CA LEU A 139 -7.87 14.66 -10.74
C LEU A 139 -8.86 15.60 -11.45
N LYS A 140 -10.15 15.43 -11.20
CA LYS A 140 -11.19 16.32 -11.72
C LYS A 140 -11.03 17.74 -11.17
N ALA A 141 -10.81 17.90 -9.87
CA ALA A 141 -10.63 19.21 -9.24
C ALA A 141 -9.39 19.96 -9.78
N HIS A 142 -8.32 19.23 -10.10
CA HIS A 142 -7.08 19.78 -10.66
C HIS A 142 -7.08 19.92 -12.19
N GLY A 143 -8.21 19.63 -12.86
CA GLY A 143 -8.37 19.82 -14.30
C GLY A 143 -7.63 18.78 -15.15
N ALA A 144 -7.55 17.53 -14.69
CA ALA A 144 -6.97 16.43 -15.43
C ALA A 144 -7.81 16.06 -16.68
N PRO A 145 -7.18 15.47 -17.71
CA PRO A 145 -7.88 14.92 -18.85
C PRO A 145 -8.96 13.90 -18.45
N ARG A 146 -10.05 13.88 -19.21
CA ARG A 146 -11.24 13.05 -18.88
C ARG A 146 -10.91 11.56 -18.87
N GLU A 147 -9.94 11.13 -19.65
CA GLU A 147 -9.43 9.76 -19.72
C GLU A 147 -8.79 9.30 -18.41
N LEU A 148 -7.98 10.14 -17.74
CA LEU A 148 -7.38 9.80 -16.45
C LEU A 148 -8.45 9.67 -15.36
N ILE A 149 -9.43 10.58 -15.35
CA ILE A 149 -10.57 10.53 -14.42
C ILE A 149 -11.40 9.26 -14.64
N ARG A 150 -11.69 8.91 -15.90
CA ARG A 150 -12.41 7.67 -16.22
C ARG A 150 -11.60 6.43 -15.86
N ALA A 151 -10.28 6.47 -16.05
CA ALA A 151 -9.41 5.36 -15.69
C ALA A 151 -9.39 5.14 -14.17
N ALA A 152 -9.26 6.19 -13.35
CA ALA A 152 -9.33 6.06 -11.90
C ALA A 152 -10.68 5.49 -11.42
N ARG A 153 -11.81 5.96 -11.98
CA ARG A 153 -13.13 5.38 -11.66
C ARG A 153 -13.28 3.93 -12.10
N ARG A 154 -12.68 3.57 -13.24
CA ARG A 154 -12.64 2.18 -13.70
C ARG A 154 -11.85 1.35 -12.69
N SER A 155 -10.63 1.73 -12.33
CA SER A 155 -9.80 1.04 -11.34
C SER A 155 -10.55 0.79 -10.03
N ALA A 156 -11.27 1.78 -9.49
CA ALA A 156 -12.14 1.57 -8.32
C ALA A 156 -13.18 0.43 -8.51
N GLY A 157 -13.73 0.25 -9.71
CA GLY A 157 -14.63 -0.85 -10.03
C GLY A 157 -13.93 -2.19 -10.27
N GLU A 158 -12.65 -2.18 -10.65
CA GLU A 158 -11.78 -3.36 -10.75
C GLU A 158 -11.49 -3.88 -9.34
N GLU A 159 -11.18 -2.96 -8.42
CA GLU A 159 -10.91 -3.29 -7.02
C GLU A 159 -12.08 -3.90 -6.27
N VAL A 160 -13.32 -3.51 -6.61
CA VAL A 160 -14.51 -4.20 -6.10
C VAL A 160 -14.54 -5.67 -6.54
N ARG A 161 -14.04 -6.00 -7.74
CA ARG A 161 -13.95 -7.39 -8.20
C ARG A 161 -12.78 -8.11 -7.52
N HIS A 162 -11.62 -7.47 -7.38
CA HIS A 162 -10.45 -8.03 -6.70
C HIS A 162 -10.80 -8.38 -5.25
N THR A 163 -11.41 -7.43 -4.53
CA THR A 163 -11.96 -7.63 -3.17
C THR A 163 -12.83 -8.88 -3.10
N ARG A 164 -13.74 -9.08 -4.05
CA ARG A 164 -14.67 -10.23 -4.05
C ARG A 164 -13.94 -11.55 -4.30
N ALA A 165 -12.98 -11.56 -5.23
CA ALA A 165 -12.18 -12.74 -5.55
C ALA A 165 -11.30 -13.14 -4.36
N ALA A 166 -10.53 -12.19 -3.81
CA ALA A 166 -9.69 -12.40 -2.64
C ALA A 166 -10.51 -12.82 -1.41
N ALA A 167 -11.68 -12.20 -1.18
CA ALA A 167 -12.56 -12.59 -0.08
C ALA A 167 -13.15 -13.99 -0.25
N ALA A 168 -13.36 -14.45 -1.49
CA ALA A 168 -13.80 -15.83 -1.74
C ALA A 168 -12.70 -16.84 -1.39
N LEU A 169 -11.44 -16.55 -1.76
CA LEU A 169 -10.27 -17.34 -1.35
C LEU A 169 -10.12 -17.34 0.18
N ALA A 170 -10.23 -16.17 0.82
CA ALA A 170 -10.18 -16.04 2.28
C ALA A 170 -11.22 -16.93 2.98
N ARG A 171 -12.48 -16.86 2.54
CA ARG A 171 -13.58 -17.69 3.11
C ARG A 171 -13.35 -19.17 2.89
N ARG A 172 -12.80 -19.57 1.73
CA ARG A 172 -12.44 -20.97 1.45
C ARG A 172 -11.41 -21.50 2.45
N HIS A 173 -10.54 -20.64 2.96
CA HIS A 173 -9.56 -20.94 4.01
C HIS A 173 -10.04 -20.55 5.42
N GLY A 174 -11.35 -20.41 5.63
CA GLY A 174 -11.95 -20.20 6.95
C GLY A 174 -11.68 -18.83 7.58
N ALA A 175 -11.23 -17.85 6.79
CA ALA A 175 -10.98 -16.50 7.26
C ALA A 175 -12.19 -15.57 7.02
N THR A 176 -12.26 -14.53 7.84
CA THR A 176 -13.19 -13.41 7.63
C THR A 176 -12.42 -12.16 7.24
N VAL A 177 -13.01 -11.35 6.34
CA VAL A 177 -12.40 -10.10 5.89
C VAL A 177 -12.93 -8.98 6.77
N PRO A 178 -12.06 -8.21 7.45
CA PRO A 178 -12.50 -7.08 8.26
C PRO A 178 -13.09 -5.97 7.38
N ALA A 179 -13.95 -5.13 7.98
CA ALA A 179 -14.44 -3.94 7.29
C ALA A 179 -13.30 -2.94 7.05
N VAL A 180 -13.37 -2.25 5.91
CA VAL A 180 -12.47 -1.14 5.61
C VAL A 180 -13.02 0.13 6.24
N GLU A 181 -12.21 0.78 7.06
CA GLU A 181 -12.47 2.09 7.63
C GLU A 181 -11.42 3.09 7.12
N VAL A 182 -11.89 4.14 6.46
CA VAL A 182 -11.05 5.23 5.95
C VAL A 182 -11.56 6.52 6.55
N ALA A 183 -10.67 7.30 7.16
CA ALA A 183 -11.02 8.62 7.64
C ALA A 183 -11.57 9.49 6.50
N PRO A 184 -12.53 10.39 6.76
CA PRO A 184 -13.00 11.32 5.74
C PRO A 184 -11.83 12.12 5.16
N PHE A 185 -11.73 12.16 3.83
CA PHE A 185 -10.68 12.89 3.14
C PHE A 185 -11.19 14.21 2.59
N THR A 186 -10.30 15.20 2.54
CA THR A 186 -10.48 16.45 1.79
C THR A 186 -9.61 16.44 0.54
N SER A 187 -10.01 17.21 -0.48
CA SER A 187 -9.20 17.38 -1.69
C SER A 187 -7.85 18.00 -1.34
N ARG A 188 -6.77 17.34 -1.74
CA ARG A 188 -5.40 17.83 -1.53
C ARG A 188 -4.92 18.78 -2.61
N SER A 189 -3.77 19.41 -2.35
CA SER A 189 -2.97 20.04 -3.40
C SER A 189 -2.48 19.01 -4.43
N LEU A 190 -2.18 19.46 -5.65
CA LEU A 190 -1.66 18.60 -6.71
C LEU A 190 -0.34 17.93 -6.31
N GLU A 191 0.51 18.65 -5.56
CA GLU A 191 1.77 18.10 -5.05
C GLU A 191 1.53 16.97 -4.04
N ALA A 192 0.65 17.17 -3.06
CA ALA A 192 0.39 16.15 -2.05
C ALA A 192 -0.28 14.89 -2.65
N LEU A 193 -1.13 15.07 -3.66
CA LEU A 193 -1.63 13.96 -4.47
C LEU A 193 -0.48 13.19 -5.14
N LEU A 194 0.48 13.90 -5.74
CA LEU A 194 1.61 13.25 -6.41
C LEU A 194 2.59 12.58 -5.45
N LEU A 195 2.75 13.08 -4.23
CA LEU A 195 3.54 12.40 -3.21
C LEU A 195 2.94 11.04 -2.84
N GLU A 196 1.63 10.95 -2.65
CA GLU A 196 0.95 9.66 -2.45
C GLU A 196 1.02 8.81 -3.73
N ASN A 197 0.81 9.41 -4.90
CA ASN A 197 0.86 8.70 -6.17
C ASN A 197 2.24 8.08 -6.45
N ALA A 198 3.32 8.77 -6.09
CA ALA A 198 4.67 8.23 -6.24
C ALA A 198 4.87 6.95 -5.40
N GLN A 199 4.38 6.94 -4.16
CA GLN A 199 4.57 5.83 -3.23
C GLN A 199 3.60 4.67 -3.48
N GLU A 200 2.30 4.95 -3.44
CA GLU A 200 1.26 3.92 -3.51
C GLU A 200 0.94 3.54 -4.96
N GLY A 201 0.98 4.51 -5.88
CA GLY A 201 0.66 4.30 -7.29
C GLY A 201 1.83 3.76 -8.10
N CYS A 202 2.85 4.60 -8.30
CA CYS A 202 3.99 4.30 -9.16
C CYS A 202 4.83 3.14 -8.62
N VAL A 203 5.13 3.12 -7.32
CA VAL A 203 5.91 2.04 -6.70
C VAL A 203 5.01 0.88 -6.27
N GLY A 204 3.97 1.16 -5.48
CA GLY A 204 3.07 0.16 -4.92
C GLY A 204 2.38 -0.71 -5.99
N GLU A 205 1.58 -0.11 -6.87
CA GLU A 205 0.84 -0.86 -7.89
C GLU A 205 1.78 -1.58 -8.87
N THR A 206 2.91 -0.97 -9.25
CA THR A 206 3.84 -1.65 -10.16
C THR A 206 4.45 -2.89 -9.52
N TYR A 207 4.84 -2.82 -8.25
CA TYR A 207 5.34 -3.99 -7.53
C TYR A 207 4.25 -5.03 -7.27
N GLY A 208 3.05 -4.60 -6.88
CA GLY A 208 1.86 -5.45 -6.71
C GLY A 208 1.53 -6.22 -7.98
N ALA A 209 1.49 -5.55 -9.15
CA ALA A 209 1.27 -6.18 -10.44
C ALA A 209 2.32 -7.27 -10.75
N MET A 210 3.59 -7.04 -10.40
CA MET A 210 4.65 -8.04 -10.58
C MET A 210 4.45 -9.26 -9.67
N VAL A 211 4.06 -9.04 -8.41
CA VAL A 211 3.77 -10.11 -7.44
C VAL A 211 2.54 -10.90 -7.86
N ALA A 212 1.42 -10.23 -8.17
CA ALA A 212 0.20 -10.87 -8.67
C ALA A 212 0.49 -11.69 -9.95
N GLY A 213 1.24 -11.12 -10.89
CA GLY A 213 1.64 -11.82 -12.11
C GLY A 213 2.55 -13.03 -11.84
N TRP A 214 3.42 -12.95 -10.84
CA TRP A 214 4.21 -14.10 -10.37
C TRP A 214 3.30 -15.18 -9.81
N GLN A 215 2.44 -14.85 -8.83
CA GLN A 215 1.53 -15.80 -8.19
C GLN A 215 0.60 -16.47 -9.19
N ALA A 216 0.08 -15.72 -10.18
CA ALA A 216 -0.74 -16.24 -11.27
C ALA A 216 -0.06 -17.36 -12.08
N ARG A 217 1.29 -17.35 -12.16
CA ARG A 217 2.08 -18.37 -12.88
C ARG A 217 2.56 -19.50 -11.98
N THR A 218 2.78 -19.24 -10.69
CA THR A 218 3.54 -20.15 -9.82
C THR A 218 2.70 -20.83 -8.74
N ALA A 219 1.53 -20.27 -8.38
CA ALA A 219 0.65 -20.89 -7.40
C ALA A 219 0.28 -22.31 -7.84
N ARG A 220 0.34 -23.29 -6.93
CA ARG A 220 -0.13 -24.66 -7.22
C ARG A 220 -1.65 -24.75 -7.24
N ASP A 221 -2.33 -23.94 -6.44
CA ASP A 221 -3.78 -23.88 -6.41
C ASP A 221 -4.33 -23.23 -7.70
N GLU A 222 -5.16 -23.98 -8.44
CA GLU A 222 -5.72 -23.53 -9.71
C GLU A 222 -6.68 -22.35 -9.55
N GLN A 223 -7.48 -22.31 -8.49
CA GLN A 223 -8.41 -21.21 -8.25
C GLN A 223 -7.66 -19.92 -7.89
N VAL A 224 -6.53 -20.04 -7.19
CA VAL A 224 -5.65 -18.90 -6.92
C VAL A 224 -5.02 -18.39 -8.22
N ARG A 225 -4.50 -19.27 -9.08
CA ARG A 225 -3.96 -18.85 -10.38
C ARG A 225 -5.01 -18.12 -11.21
N GLU A 226 -6.21 -18.68 -11.34
CA GLU A 226 -7.28 -18.07 -12.13
C GLU A 226 -7.66 -16.67 -11.61
N ALA A 227 -7.84 -16.53 -10.30
CA ALA A 227 -8.13 -15.24 -9.68
C ALA A 227 -7.00 -14.23 -9.91
N LEU A 228 -5.75 -14.63 -9.67
CA LEU A 228 -4.61 -13.73 -9.79
C LEU A 228 -4.20 -13.42 -11.22
N SER A 229 -4.54 -14.27 -12.20
CA SER A 229 -4.40 -13.92 -13.61
C SER A 229 -5.23 -12.70 -13.99
N GLN A 230 -6.48 -12.64 -13.53
CA GLN A 230 -7.37 -11.50 -13.80
C GLN A 230 -6.91 -10.26 -13.03
N ILE A 231 -6.56 -10.42 -11.75
CA ILE A 231 -6.08 -9.32 -10.91
C ILE A 231 -4.78 -8.74 -11.51
N ALA A 232 -3.80 -9.57 -11.89
CA ALA A 232 -2.54 -9.08 -12.43
C ALA A 232 -2.67 -8.20 -13.70
N GLU A 233 -3.63 -8.51 -14.58
CA GLU A 233 -3.91 -7.68 -15.77
C GLU A 233 -4.52 -6.32 -15.40
N ASP A 234 -5.38 -6.31 -14.38
CA ASP A 234 -6.00 -5.10 -13.87
C ASP A 234 -4.96 -4.24 -13.11
N GLU A 235 -4.13 -4.86 -12.25
CA GLU A 235 -3.05 -4.19 -11.49
C GLU A 235 -2.01 -3.54 -12.40
N LEU A 236 -1.67 -4.17 -13.53
CA LEU A 236 -0.78 -3.55 -14.52
C LEU A 236 -1.38 -2.25 -15.06
N ARG A 237 -2.70 -2.22 -15.31
CA ARG A 237 -3.40 -1.01 -15.76
C ARG A 237 -3.49 0.06 -14.67
N HIS A 238 -3.47 -0.34 -13.40
CA HIS A 238 -3.44 0.59 -12.25
C HIS A 238 -2.07 1.24 -12.10
N ALA A 239 -1.01 0.45 -12.28
CA ALA A 239 0.35 0.97 -12.38
C ALA A 239 0.49 1.96 -13.56
N GLU A 240 0.05 1.58 -14.76
CA GLU A 240 0.05 2.45 -15.94
C GLU A 240 -0.69 3.77 -15.71
N LEU A 241 -1.86 3.72 -15.06
CA LEU A 241 -2.61 4.91 -14.66
C LEU A 241 -1.78 5.81 -13.73
N SER A 242 -1.13 5.23 -12.72
CA SER A 242 -0.33 5.99 -11.76
C SER A 242 0.82 6.73 -12.43
N TRP A 243 1.51 6.09 -13.38
CA TRP A 243 2.54 6.73 -14.19
C TRP A 243 1.98 7.82 -15.11
N ALA A 244 0.83 7.59 -15.73
CA ALA A 244 0.18 8.58 -16.59
C ALA A 244 -0.27 9.83 -15.79
N VAL A 245 -0.75 9.64 -14.56
CA VAL A 245 -1.09 10.74 -13.64
C VAL A 245 0.15 11.56 -13.29
N GLU A 246 1.26 10.91 -12.96
CA GLU A 246 2.51 11.59 -12.64
C GLU A 246 3.04 12.38 -13.85
N ALA A 247 3.06 11.77 -15.03
CA ALA A 247 3.50 12.42 -16.27
C ALA A 247 2.69 13.68 -16.58
N TRP A 248 1.36 13.60 -16.48
CA TRP A 248 0.47 14.74 -16.70
C TRP A 248 0.69 15.86 -15.67
N ALA A 249 0.86 15.51 -14.40
CA ALA A 249 0.89 16.49 -13.32
C ALA A 249 2.27 17.13 -13.12
N THR A 250 3.35 16.43 -13.48
CA THR A 250 4.75 16.89 -13.28
C THR A 250 5.03 18.21 -13.98
N GLU A 251 4.48 18.44 -15.18
CA GLU A 251 4.67 19.70 -15.92
C GLU A 251 4.02 20.91 -15.24
N ARG A 252 3.09 20.67 -14.31
CA ARG A 252 2.30 21.68 -13.59
C ARG A 252 2.91 22.02 -12.22
N LEU A 253 4.01 21.36 -11.83
CA LEU A 253 4.72 21.57 -10.58
C LEU A 253 5.95 22.47 -10.74
N THR A 254 6.30 23.19 -9.66
CA THR A 254 7.58 23.89 -9.56
C THR A 254 8.75 22.89 -9.61
N PRO A 255 9.96 23.31 -10.01
CA PRO A 255 11.13 22.42 -10.01
C PRO A 255 11.38 21.74 -8.66
N GLU A 256 11.16 22.43 -7.55
CA GLU A 256 11.36 21.93 -6.19
C GLU A 256 10.31 20.88 -5.82
N ALA A 257 9.03 21.13 -6.16
CA ALA A 257 7.96 20.15 -5.97
C ALA A 257 8.20 18.89 -6.82
N ARG A 258 8.66 19.04 -8.07
CA ARG A 258 9.06 17.90 -8.91
C ARG A 258 10.20 17.09 -8.29
N GLN A 259 11.17 17.77 -7.67
CA GLN A 259 12.26 17.08 -6.99
C GLN A 259 11.74 16.28 -5.79
N ARG A 260 10.86 16.86 -4.96
CA ARG A 260 10.26 16.14 -3.83
C ARG A 260 9.46 14.91 -4.25
N VAL A 261 8.72 14.97 -5.36
CA VAL A 261 8.01 13.79 -5.91
C VAL A 261 8.99 12.71 -6.37
N ARG A 262 10.08 13.08 -7.06
CA ARG A 262 11.14 12.13 -7.44
C ARG A 262 11.81 11.49 -6.22
N ASP A 263 12.11 12.29 -5.21
CA ASP A 263 12.74 11.81 -3.97
C ASP A 263 11.79 10.87 -3.21
N ALA A 264 10.51 11.19 -3.12
CA ALA A 264 9.50 10.33 -2.51
C ALA A 264 9.37 8.99 -3.24
N ARG A 265 9.44 8.98 -4.57
CA ARG A 265 9.45 7.75 -5.37
C ARG A 265 10.70 6.91 -5.11
N LEU A 266 11.88 7.55 -5.12
CA LEU A 266 13.14 6.87 -4.86
C LEU A 266 13.17 6.28 -3.44
N ALA A 267 12.70 7.03 -2.44
CA ALA A 267 12.57 6.57 -1.07
C ALA A 267 11.65 5.35 -1.00
N ALA A 268 10.47 5.39 -1.64
CA ALA A 268 9.57 4.24 -1.69
C ALA A 268 10.22 2.99 -2.31
N PHE A 269 11.03 3.15 -3.36
CA PHE A 269 11.81 2.04 -3.93
C PHE A 269 12.84 1.49 -2.95
N GLN A 270 13.59 2.37 -2.29
CA GLN A 270 14.62 1.99 -1.32
C GLN A 270 14.02 1.31 -0.08
N GLU A 271 12.79 1.67 0.28
CA GLU A 271 12.04 1.04 1.37
C GLU A 271 11.50 -0.35 1.01
N LEU A 272 11.29 -0.68 -0.27
CA LEU A 272 10.83 -2.01 -0.67
C LEU A 272 11.88 -3.09 -0.40
N GLU A 273 13.16 -2.81 -0.66
CA GLU A 273 14.23 -3.81 -0.52
C GLU A 273 14.34 -4.42 0.88
N PRO A 274 14.49 -3.64 1.97
CA PRO A 274 14.57 -4.20 3.31
C PRO A 274 13.28 -4.93 3.72
N ARG A 275 12.12 -4.51 3.21
CA ARG A 275 10.81 -5.17 3.47
C ARG A 275 10.68 -6.51 2.77
N VAL A 276 11.28 -6.64 1.60
CA VAL A 276 11.29 -7.88 0.82
C VAL A 276 12.37 -8.83 1.34
N ALA A 277 13.48 -8.30 1.84
CA ALA A 277 14.62 -9.07 2.34
C ALA A 277 14.45 -9.62 3.77
N SER A 278 13.51 -9.09 4.54
CA SER A 278 13.42 -9.29 5.99
C SER A 278 13.02 -10.70 6.41
N GLU A 279 12.06 -11.34 5.75
CA GLU A 279 11.58 -12.67 6.15
C GLU A 279 11.22 -13.58 4.96
N GLU A 280 11.47 -14.88 5.11
CA GLU A 280 11.05 -15.90 4.15
C GLU A 280 9.57 -16.22 4.39
N PRO A 281 8.70 -16.14 3.36
CA PRO A 281 7.31 -16.52 3.54
C PRO A 281 7.15 -18.00 3.88
N GLU A 282 6.09 -18.33 4.60
CA GLU A 282 5.77 -19.73 4.92
C GLU A 282 5.66 -20.57 3.64
N ALA A 283 6.18 -21.80 3.69
CA ALA A 283 6.23 -22.69 2.53
C ALA A 283 4.85 -22.90 1.89
N VAL A 284 3.79 -22.96 2.70
CA VAL A 284 2.41 -23.10 2.21
C VAL A 284 1.95 -21.89 1.36
N LEU A 285 2.40 -20.67 1.68
CA LEU A 285 2.09 -19.46 0.90
C LEU A 285 2.85 -19.46 -0.43
N VAL A 286 4.12 -19.87 -0.42
CA VAL A 286 4.92 -20.00 -1.63
C VAL A 286 4.34 -21.07 -2.56
N GLU A 287 3.97 -22.23 -2.02
CA GLU A 287 3.48 -23.34 -2.82
C GLU A 287 2.04 -23.17 -3.28
N GLN A 288 1.10 -22.85 -2.37
CA GLN A 288 -0.33 -22.85 -2.68
C GLN A 288 -0.79 -21.50 -3.22
N ALA A 289 -0.35 -20.40 -2.60
CA ALA A 289 -0.70 -19.05 -3.05
C ALA A 289 0.27 -18.49 -4.10
N GLY A 290 1.36 -19.19 -4.39
CA GLY A 290 2.37 -18.76 -5.37
C GLY A 290 3.18 -17.57 -4.92
N LEU A 291 3.16 -17.21 -3.63
CA LEU A 291 3.86 -16.02 -3.14
C LEU A 291 5.36 -16.16 -3.48
N PRO A 292 6.04 -15.12 -3.98
CA PRO A 292 7.46 -15.23 -4.28
C PRO A 292 8.24 -15.52 -3.00
N SER A 293 9.18 -16.48 -3.05
CA SER A 293 10.21 -16.64 -2.02
C SER A 293 11.00 -15.34 -1.87
N ARG A 294 11.73 -15.18 -0.76
CA ARG A 294 12.55 -13.97 -0.55
C ARG A 294 13.45 -13.67 -1.75
N ASP A 295 14.17 -14.69 -2.22
CA ASP A 295 15.10 -14.55 -3.34
C ASP A 295 14.38 -14.18 -4.66
N ALA A 296 13.20 -14.76 -4.90
CA ALA A 296 12.36 -14.43 -6.05
C ALA A 296 11.82 -13.00 -5.96
N ALA A 297 11.37 -12.57 -4.78
CA ALA A 297 10.85 -11.24 -4.55
C ALA A 297 11.95 -10.17 -4.72
N LEU A 298 13.18 -10.44 -4.25
CA LEU A 298 14.35 -9.60 -4.52
C LEU A 298 14.74 -9.57 -6.00
N HIS A 299 14.51 -10.67 -6.73
CA HIS A 299 14.72 -10.69 -8.18
C HIS A 299 13.67 -9.81 -8.91
N LEU A 300 12.39 -9.90 -8.53
CA LEU A 300 11.34 -9.04 -9.06
C LEU A 300 11.66 -7.55 -8.79
N LEU A 301 12.06 -7.21 -7.57
CA LEU A 301 12.41 -5.83 -7.21
C LEU A 301 13.58 -5.27 -8.02
N ARG A 302 14.63 -6.07 -8.24
CA ARG A 302 15.75 -5.66 -9.11
C ARG A 302 15.32 -5.44 -10.56
N GLY A 303 14.41 -6.27 -11.07
CA GLY A 303 13.80 -6.07 -12.39
C GLY A 303 13.05 -4.74 -12.49
N LEU A 304 12.31 -4.39 -11.44
CA LEU A 304 11.58 -3.13 -11.34
C LEU A 304 12.52 -1.90 -11.33
N GLN A 305 13.62 -1.98 -10.57
CA GLN A 305 14.65 -0.91 -10.55
C GLN A 305 15.24 -0.65 -11.94
N VAL A 306 15.45 -1.69 -12.75
CA VAL A 306 15.96 -1.55 -14.13
C VAL A 306 14.93 -0.94 -15.07
N LEU A 307 13.64 -1.24 -14.88
CA LEU A 307 12.57 -0.68 -15.72
C LEU A 307 12.29 0.79 -15.43
N LEU A 308 12.68 1.28 -14.25
CA LEU A 308 12.33 2.61 -13.74
C LEU A 308 13.52 3.56 -13.54
N ALA A 309 14.73 3.07 -13.78
CA ALA A 309 15.96 3.87 -13.87
C ALA A 309 16.11 4.50 -15.26
#